data_AF-A0A662P8R1-F1
#
_entry.id   AF-A0A662P8R1-F1
#
_cell.length_a   1.000
_cell.length_b   1.000
_cell.length_c   1.000
_cell.angle_alpha   90.00
_cell.angle_beta   90.00
_cell.angle_gamma   90.00
#
_symmetry.space_group_name_H-M   'P 1'
#
loop_
_entity.id
_entity.type
_entity.pdbx_description
1 polymer ?
#
loop_
_entity_poly.entity_id
_entity_poly.type
_entity_poly.pdbx_seq_one_letter_code
_entity_poly.pdbx_strand_id
1 'polypeptide(L)'
;MKCAKCEKKACYAGKDCTEAEIGEAVKSAYKEDAEALKGLQVSTRIEARYYMKKTRVEELILYAEEMGYGKLGVAFCIGLQEEAAALCQILARHFAVSSVCCKVCGIDKTYFGLERLHEAEAGETKAKAEVEVEAMCNPIGQARVLNDEKTDLNIILGLCIGHDILFTKHSDAPVTTFAVKDRVLAHNPLGALYSGYYRKRI
;
A
#
# COMPACT_ATOMS: atom_id res chain seq x y z
N MET A 1 -6.76 18.20 -17.74
CA MET A 1 -5.95 19.03 -16.81
C MET A 1 -4.51 18.52 -16.79
N LYS A 2 -3.48 19.38 -16.74
CA LYS A 2 -2.04 18.99 -16.72
C LYS A 2 -1.28 19.61 -15.52
N CYS A 3 -1.80 19.41 -14.30
CA CYS A 3 -1.31 20.09 -13.08
C CYS A 3 0.17 19.88 -12.75
N ALA A 4 0.74 18.72 -13.10
CA ALA A 4 2.14 18.41 -12.86
C ALA A 4 3.13 19.39 -13.55
N LYS A 5 2.67 20.17 -14.54
CA LYS A 5 3.46 21.19 -15.25
C LYS A 5 3.11 22.63 -14.86
N CYS A 6 2.24 22.83 -13.86
CA CYS A 6 1.80 24.18 -13.48
C CYS A 6 2.86 24.90 -12.64
N GLU A 7 3.38 26.01 -13.16
CA GLU A 7 4.34 26.86 -12.45
C GLU A 7 3.66 27.82 -11.47
N LYS A 8 2.44 28.27 -11.78
CA LYS A 8 1.73 29.32 -11.01
C LYS A 8 1.27 28.87 -9.62
N LYS A 9 0.88 27.60 -9.47
CA LYS A 9 0.41 26.97 -8.22
C LYS A 9 -0.57 27.81 -7.38
N ALA A 10 -1.40 28.64 -8.02
CA ALA A 10 -2.30 29.56 -7.34
C ALA A 10 -3.36 28.87 -6.45
N CYS A 11 -3.62 27.58 -6.67
CA CYS A 11 -4.47 26.77 -5.79
C CYS A 11 -3.93 26.64 -4.37
N TYR A 12 -2.61 26.82 -4.16
CA TYR A 12 -2.02 26.93 -2.83
C TYR A 12 -2.65 28.06 -2.00
N ALA A 13 -3.10 29.14 -2.66
CA ALA A 13 -3.80 30.26 -2.05
C ALA A 13 -5.33 30.21 -2.26
N GLY A 14 -5.88 29.04 -2.57
CA GLY A 14 -7.33 28.82 -2.66
C GLY A 14 -7.96 29.05 -4.03
N LYS A 15 -7.18 29.29 -5.10
CA LYS A 15 -7.75 29.31 -6.45
C LYS A 15 -8.28 27.93 -6.83
N ASP A 16 -9.56 27.86 -7.19
CA ASP A 16 -10.12 26.68 -7.85
C ASP A 16 -9.64 26.62 -9.32
N CYS A 17 -8.92 25.55 -9.65
CA CYS A 17 -8.44 25.27 -11.00
C CYS A 17 -9.34 24.27 -11.74
N THR A 18 -10.41 23.83 -11.09
CA THR A 18 -11.47 22.98 -11.63
C THR A 18 -12.65 23.82 -12.10
N GLU A 19 -13.61 23.21 -12.78
CA GLU A 19 -14.92 23.83 -12.97
C GLU A 19 -15.65 23.88 -11.61
N ALA A 20 -16.39 24.95 -11.33
CA ALA A 20 -16.95 25.23 -10.00
C ALA A 20 -17.79 24.08 -9.41
N GLU A 21 -18.34 23.21 -10.25
CA GLU A 21 -19.14 22.04 -9.86
C GLU A 21 -18.33 20.98 -9.08
N ILE A 22 -17.04 20.78 -9.40
CA ILE A 22 -16.21 19.77 -8.71
C ILE A 22 -15.97 20.20 -7.26
N GLY A 23 -15.68 21.48 -7.02
CA GLY A 23 -15.45 22.01 -5.67
C GLY A 23 -16.66 21.81 -4.74
N GLU A 24 -17.87 22.07 -5.23
CA GLU A 24 -19.10 21.86 -4.44
C GLU A 24 -19.44 20.38 -4.25
N ALA A 25 -19.23 19.53 -5.26
CA ALA A 25 -19.41 18.09 -5.14
C ALA A 25 -18.49 17.48 -4.07
N VAL A 26 -17.21 17.87 -4.03
CA VAL A 26 -16.25 17.40 -3.02
C VAL A 26 -16.63 17.86 -1.61
N LYS A 27 -17.07 19.12 -1.45
CA LYS A 27 -17.57 19.61 -0.14
C LYS A 27 -18.77 18.79 0.34
N SER A 28 -19.65 18.40 -0.57
CA SER A 28 -20.84 17.59 -0.25
C SER A 28 -20.43 16.17 0.15
N ALA A 29 -19.51 15.54 -0.59
CA ALA A 29 -18.99 14.22 -0.26
C ALA A 29 -18.42 14.14 1.16
N TYR A 30 -17.63 15.12 1.60
CA TYR A 30 -17.15 15.15 2.99
C TYR A 30 -18.25 15.46 4.02
N LYS A 31 -19.30 16.21 3.67
CA LYS A 31 -20.40 16.47 4.60
C LYS A 31 -21.29 15.24 4.80
N GLU A 32 -21.43 14.43 3.76
CA GLU A 32 -22.31 13.26 3.73
C GLU A 32 -21.64 11.99 4.25
N ASP A 33 -20.30 11.91 4.17
CA ASP A 33 -19.50 10.81 4.72
C ASP A 33 -18.72 11.26 5.97
N ALA A 34 -19.30 10.93 7.13
CA ALA A 34 -18.71 11.27 8.42
C ALA A 34 -17.35 10.59 8.66
N GLU A 35 -17.12 9.41 8.10
CA GLU A 35 -15.86 8.68 8.24
C GLU A 35 -14.78 9.33 7.39
N ALA A 36 -15.09 9.69 6.14
CA ALA A 36 -14.18 10.44 5.27
C ALA A 36 -13.82 11.80 5.88
N LEU A 37 -14.78 12.52 6.45
CA LEU A 37 -14.53 13.79 7.13
C LEU A 37 -13.64 13.61 8.37
N LYS A 38 -13.90 12.60 9.18
CA LYS A 38 -13.07 12.27 10.35
C LYS A 38 -11.65 11.94 9.91
N GLY A 39 -11.48 11.11 8.88
CA GLY A 39 -10.19 10.77 8.32
C GLY A 39 -9.41 11.99 7.82
N LEU A 40 -10.09 12.92 7.14
CA LEU A 40 -9.49 14.19 6.73
C LEU A 40 -9.05 15.02 7.94
N GLN A 41 -9.91 15.20 8.94
CA GLN A 41 -9.62 15.98 10.15
C GLN A 41 -8.44 15.40 10.94
N VAL A 42 -8.37 14.07 11.10
CA VAL A 42 -7.28 13.38 11.79
C VAL A 42 -5.97 13.57 11.02
N SER A 43 -5.97 13.33 9.71
CA SER A 43 -4.75 13.46 8.89
C SER A 43 -4.19 14.89 8.90
N THR A 44 -5.03 15.91 8.71
CA THR A 44 -4.62 17.32 8.80
C THR A 44 -4.14 17.71 10.20
N ARG A 45 -4.75 17.16 11.25
CA ARG A 45 -4.32 17.42 12.64
C ARG A 45 -2.94 16.85 12.93
N ILE A 46 -2.67 15.64 12.45
CA ILE A 46 -1.35 15.00 12.59
C ILE A 46 -0.30 15.82 11.85
N GLU A 47 -0.55 16.19 10.59
CA GLU A 47 0.34 17.06 9.80
C GLU A 47 0.64 18.36 10.56
N ALA A 48 -0.38 19.10 10.99
CA ALA A 48 -0.20 20.40 11.63
C ALA A 48 0.59 20.33 12.96
N ARG A 49 0.35 19.29 13.78
CA ARG A 49 0.99 19.16 15.10
C ARG A 49 2.40 18.57 15.01
N TYR A 50 2.59 17.63 14.09
CA TYR A 50 3.76 16.78 14.00
C TYR A 50 4.57 16.96 12.72
N TYR A 51 4.36 18.06 12.00
CA TYR A 51 5.13 18.42 10.80
C TYR A 51 6.64 18.26 11.04
N MET A 52 7.27 17.34 10.30
CA MET A 52 8.69 16.97 10.41
C MET A 52 9.14 16.46 11.80
N LYS A 53 8.23 15.92 12.62
CA LYS A 53 8.53 15.43 13.98
C LYS A 53 8.27 13.94 14.17
N LYS A 54 7.44 13.33 13.34
CA LYS A 54 7.03 11.93 13.45
C LYS A 54 7.42 11.14 12.20
N THR A 55 7.81 9.90 12.42
CA THR A 55 8.05 8.93 11.35
C THR A 55 6.74 8.37 10.81
N ARG A 56 6.78 7.73 9.64
CA ARG A 56 5.58 7.12 9.02
C ARG A 56 4.91 6.06 9.91
N VAL A 57 5.68 5.30 10.70
CA VAL A 57 5.13 4.33 11.66
C VAL A 57 4.39 5.05 12.79
N GLU A 58 4.97 6.12 13.33
CA GLU A 58 4.33 6.88 14.40
C GLU A 58 3.07 7.61 13.91
N GLU A 59 3.08 8.18 12.70
CA GLU A 59 1.88 8.75 12.09
C GLU A 59 0.79 7.72 11.85
N LEU A 60 1.15 6.49 11.42
CA LEU A 60 0.21 5.39 11.26
C LEU A 60 -0.46 5.03 12.59
N ILE A 61 0.31 4.93 13.67
CA ILE A 61 -0.21 4.64 15.01
C ILE A 61 -1.13 5.76 15.48
N LEU A 62 -0.69 7.03 15.40
CA LEU A 62 -1.49 8.20 15.79
C LEU A 62 -2.80 8.27 14.99
N TYR A 63 -2.74 8.02 13.69
CA TYR A 63 -3.92 8.04 12.82
C TYR A 63 -4.91 6.96 13.24
N ALA A 64 -4.45 5.72 13.42
CA ALA A 64 -5.31 4.61 13.82
C ALA A 64 -5.93 4.82 15.23
N GLU A 65 -5.15 5.33 16.19
CA GLU A 65 -5.66 5.68 17.54
C GLU A 65 -6.74 6.77 17.47
N GLU A 66 -6.50 7.86 16.74
CA GLU A 66 -7.47 8.97 16.62
C GLU A 66 -8.70 8.61 15.77
N MET A 67 -8.57 7.65 14.84
CA MET A 67 -9.70 7.07 14.13
C MET A 67 -10.52 6.10 15.01
N GLY A 68 -9.94 5.62 16.11
CA GLY A 68 -10.58 4.65 17.00
C GLY A 68 -10.56 3.23 16.47
N TYR A 69 -9.59 2.89 15.62
CA TYR A 69 -9.40 1.55 15.09
C TYR A 69 -8.89 0.61 16.17
N GLY A 70 -9.50 -0.56 16.29
CA GLY A 70 -9.14 -1.59 17.27
C GLY A 70 -8.31 -2.72 16.67
N LYS A 71 -8.48 -3.02 15.38
CA LYS A 71 -7.80 -4.13 14.70
C LYS A 71 -7.22 -3.71 13.35
N LEU A 72 -5.92 -3.92 13.16
CA LEU A 72 -5.21 -3.60 11.93
C LEU A 72 -4.84 -4.86 11.16
N GLY A 73 -4.95 -4.80 9.83
CA GLY A 73 -4.49 -5.85 8.93
C GLY A 73 -3.17 -5.50 8.27
N VAL A 74 -2.24 -6.44 8.16
CA VAL A 74 -0.97 -6.26 7.44
C VAL A 74 -0.86 -7.28 6.31
N ALA A 75 -1.02 -6.81 5.07
CA ALA A 75 -0.82 -7.60 3.87
C ALA A 75 0.61 -7.40 3.35
N PHE A 76 1.43 -8.45 3.38
CA PHE A 76 2.86 -8.33 3.11
C PHE A 76 3.37 -9.31 2.05
N CYS A 77 4.43 -8.93 1.35
CA CYS A 77 5.17 -9.83 0.48
C CYS A 77 6.09 -10.74 1.30
N ILE A 78 6.18 -12.03 0.95
CA ILE A 78 7.13 -12.97 1.58
C ILE A 78 8.58 -12.47 1.61
N GLY A 79 8.98 -11.67 0.62
CA GLY A 79 10.32 -11.09 0.57
C GLY A 79 10.54 -9.86 1.47
N LEU A 80 9.54 -9.45 2.28
CA LEU A 80 9.63 -8.45 3.35
C LEU A 80 9.13 -9.07 4.68
N GLN A 81 9.35 -10.36 4.90
CA GLN A 81 8.81 -11.06 6.08
C GLN A 81 9.38 -10.52 7.39
N GLU A 82 10.66 -10.16 7.43
CA GLU A 82 11.32 -9.62 8.63
C GLU A 82 10.78 -8.24 8.97
N GLU A 83 10.63 -7.36 7.97
CA GLU A 83 10.02 -6.05 8.12
C GLU A 83 8.55 -6.16 8.53
N ALA A 84 7.82 -7.13 7.99
CA ALA A 84 6.44 -7.41 8.37
C ALA A 84 6.34 -7.83 9.83
N ALA A 85 7.22 -8.72 10.29
CA ALA A 85 7.27 -9.16 11.68
C ALA A 85 7.56 -7.99 12.63
N ALA A 86 8.56 -7.17 12.30
CA ALA A 86 8.90 -5.98 13.08
C ALA A 86 7.75 -4.97 13.15
N LEU A 87 7.12 -4.67 12.01
CA LEU A 87 5.96 -3.76 11.96
C LEU A 87 4.80 -4.30 12.79
N CYS A 88 4.45 -5.59 12.64
CA CYS A 88 3.38 -6.21 13.41
C CYS A 88 3.68 -6.18 14.92
N GLN A 89 4.92 -6.43 15.33
CA GLN A 89 5.32 -6.37 16.74
C GLN A 89 5.18 -4.96 17.34
N ILE A 90 5.47 -3.92 16.56
CA ILE A 90 5.28 -2.53 16.99
C ILE A 90 3.79 -2.23 17.11
N LEU A 91 3.00 -2.54 16.08
CA LEU A 91 1.55 -2.27 16.07
C LEU A 91 0.79 -3.03 17.16
N ALA A 92 1.20 -4.27 17.47
CA ALA A 92 0.58 -5.11 18.49
C ALA A 92 0.67 -4.56 19.92
N ARG A 93 1.48 -3.51 20.15
CA ARG A 93 1.53 -2.79 21.43
C ARG A 93 0.33 -1.84 21.62
N HIS A 94 -0.37 -1.52 20.52
CA HIS A 94 -1.45 -0.52 20.47
C HIS A 94 -2.78 -1.11 20.00
N PHE A 95 -2.73 -2.13 19.12
CA PHE A 95 -3.90 -2.68 18.44
C PHE A 95 -3.90 -4.21 18.42
N ALA A 96 -5.05 -4.82 18.15
CA ALA A 96 -5.08 -6.18 17.62
C ALA A 96 -4.51 -6.18 16.19
N VAL A 97 -3.72 -7.18 15.82
CA VAL A 97 -3.07 -7.25 14.51
C VAL A 97 -3.29 -8.61 13.88
N SER A 98 -3.82 -8.63 12.65
CA SER A 98 -3.83 -9.80 11.78
C SER A 98 -2.88 -9.53 10.60
N SER A 99 -2.11 -10.54 10.19
CA SER A 99 -1.18 -10.40 9.07
C SER A 99 -1.34 -11.55 8.08
N VAL A 100 -1.11 -11.27 6.79
CA VAL A 100 -1.29 -12.24 5.72
C VAL A 100 -0.19 -12.12 4.67
N CYS A 101 0.50 -13.24 4.42
CA CYS A 101 1.56 -13.35 3.43
C CYS A 101 0.97 -13.42 2.01
N CYS A 102 1.68 -12.85 1.03
CA CYS A 102 1.26 -12.84 -0.37
C CYS A 102 1.08 -14.24 -0.98
N LYS A 103 1.66 -15.29 -0.40
CA LYS A 103 1.52 -16.68 -0.88
C LYS A 103 0.31 -17.42 -0.29
N VAL A 104 -0.60 -16.70 0.38
CA VAL A 104 -1.82 -17.27 0.96
C VAL A 104 -2.60 -18.12 -0.05
N CYS A 105 -3.18 -19.22 0.42
CA CYS A 105 -3.81 -20.29 -0.36
C CYS A 105 -2.86 -21.19 -1.15
N GLY A 106 -1.58 -20.85 -1.31
CA GLY A 106 -0.58 -21.73 -1.93
C GLY A 106 -0.88 -22.15 -3.36
N ILE A 107 -1.71 -21.38 -4.09
CA ILE A 107 -2.17 -21.75 -5.44
C ILE A 107 -0.97 -21.73 -6.39
N ASP A 108 -0.72 -22.85 -7.07
CA ASP A 108 0.36 -22.94 -8.05
C ASP A 108 0.13 -22.01 -9.25
N LYS A 109 1.19 -21.37 -9.73
CA LYS A 109 1.17 -20.50 -10.90
C LYS A 109 0.62 -21.17 -12.16
N THR A 110 0.90 -22.46 -12.36
CA THR A 110 0.45 -23.25 -13.51
C THR A 110 -1.08 -23.33 -13.60
N TYR A 111 -1.79 -23.26 -12.46
CA TYR A 111 -3.25 -23.27 -12.44
C TYR A 111 -3.87 -22.15 -13.27
N PHE A 112 -3.22 -20.97 -13.27
CA PHE A 112 -3.64 -19.81 -14.06
C PHE A 112 -2.72 -19.54 -15.27
N GLY A 113 -1.82 -20.47 -15.60
CA GLY A 113 -0.84 -20.29 -16.68
C GLY A 113 0.09 -19.09 -16.48
N LEU A 114 0.49 -18.81 -15.24
CA LEU A 114 1.37 -17.68 -14.90
C LEU A 114 2.85 -18.06 -15.11
N GLU A 115 3.64 -17.11 -15.62
CA GLU A 115 5.08 -17.27 -15.78
C GLU A 115 5.79 -17.59 -14.46
N ARG A 116 6.66 -18.61 -14.50
CA ARG A 116 7.48 -19.02 -13.36
C ARG A 116 8.86 -18.39 -13.44
N LEU A 117 9.46 -18.11 -12.27
CA LEU A 117 10.74 -17.39 -12.21
C LEU A 117 11.91 -18.19 -12.82
N HIS A 118 11.80 -19.52 -12.89
CA HIS A 118 12.88 -20.42 -13.29
C HIS A 118 12.54 -21.29 -14.52
N GLU A 119 11.52 -20.93 -15.30
CA GLU A 119 11.12 -21.72 -16.49
C GLU A 119 12.15 -21.67 -17.63
N ALA A 120 12.85 -20.56 -17.81
CA ALA A 120 13.75 -20.33 -18.94
C ALA A 120 15.23 -20.74 -18.71
N GLU A 121 15.65 -21.03 -17.48
CA GLU A 121 17.05 -21.41 -17.17
C GLU A 121 17.32 -22.94 -17.26
N ALA A 122 16.36 -23.73 -17.76
CA ALA A 122 16.51 -25.17 -17.97
C ALA A 122 17.36 -25.51 -19.22
N GLY A 123 18.50 -24.83 -19.38
CA GLY A 123 19.56 -25.13 -20.34
C GLY A 123 20.85 -25.54 -19.62
N GLU A 124 21.22 -26.81 -19.81
CA GLU A 124 22.48 -27.55 -19.57
C GLU A 124 23.38 -27.32 -18.32
N THR A 125 23.35 -26.20 -17.60
CA THR A 125 24.28 -25.99 -16.47
C THR A 125 23.74 -25.12 -15.35
N LYS A 126 22.53 -25.40 -14.86
CA LYS A 126 22.15 -25.04 -13.48
C LYS A 126 21.29 -26.17 -12.95
N ALA A 127 21.64 -26.68 -11.78
CA ALA A 127 20.85 -27.66 -11.05
C ALA A 127 19.38 -27.21 -11.10
N LYS A 128 18.54 -28.03 -11.73
CA LYS A 128 17.08 -27.96 -11.63
C LYS A 128 16.79 -27.84 -10.13
N ALA A 129 16.56 -26.64 -9.61
CA ALA A 129 16.00 -26.52 -8.29
C ALA A 129 14.59 -27.08 -8.47
N GLU A 130 14.37 -28.29 -7.95
CA GLU A 130 13.14 -29.08 -7.97
C GLU A 130 12.04 -28.37 -7.21
N VAL A 131 11.66 -27.17 -7.64
CA VAL A 131 10.47 -26.50 -7.14
C VAL A 131 9.32 -27.08 -7.92
N GLU A 132 8.77 -28.21 -7.46
CA GLU A 132 7.59 -28.82 -8.10
C GLU A 132 6.43 -27.83 -8.15
N VAL A 133 6.26 -27.03 -7.08
CA VAL A 133 5.17 -26.05 -6.94
C VAL A 133 5.74 -24.63 -6.74
N GLU A 134 5.39 -23.70 -7.62
CA GLU A 134 5.67 -22.27 -7.43
C GLU A 134 4.36 -21.52 -7.16
N ALA A 135 4.06 -21.28 -5.88
CA ALA A 135 2.85 -20.58 -5.49
C ALA A 135 2.82 -19.15 -6.07
N MET A 136 1.67 -18.75 -6.61
CA MET A 136 1.41 -17.38 -7.05
C MET A 136 1.31 -16.41 -5.87
N CYS A 137 1.41 -15.11 -6.13
CA CYS A 137 0.95 -14.12 -5.17
C CYS A 137 -0.57 -13.97 -5.28
N ASN A 138 -1.29 -14.00 -4.16
CA ASN A 138 -2.74 -13.99 -4.13
C ASN A 138 -3.29 -12.77 -3.37
N PRO A 139 -3.27 -11.56 -3.98
CA PRO A 139 -3.72 -10.34 -3.32
C PRO A 139 -5.22 -10.34 -2.98
N ILE A 140 -6.05 -11.03 -3.77
CA ILE A 140 -7.48 -11.20 -3.46
C ILE A 140 -7.64 -12.11 -2.23
N GLY A 141 -6.87 -13.19 -2.15
CA GLY A 141 -6.82 -14.04 -0.95
C GLY A 141 -6.36 -13.27 0.30
N GLN A 142 -5.37 -12.38 0.16
CA GLN A 142 -4.93 -11.51 1.26
C GLN A 142 -6.07 -10.60 1.74
N ALA A 143 -6.75 -9.92 0.81
CA ALA A 143 -7.88 -9.06 1.14
C ALA A 143 -9.01 -9.86 1.81
N ARG A 144 -9.34 -11.04 1.27
CA ARG A 144 -10.41 -11.88 1.81
C ARG A 144 -10.14 -12.33 3.23
N VAL A 145 -8.91 -12.79 3.52
CA VAL A 145 -8.52 -13.17 4.89
C VAL A 145 -8.67 -11.99 5.84
N LEU A 146 -8.24 -10.79 5.46
CA LEU A 146 -8.34 -9.61 6.32
C LEU A 146 -9.78 -9.09 6.47
N ASN A 147 -10.61 -9.22 5.45
CA ASN A 147 -12.04 -8.93 5.54
C ASN A 147 -12.75 -9.89 6.49
N ASP A 148 -12.44 -11.20 6.42
CA ASP A 148 -12.98 -12.22 7.32
C ASP A 148 -12.52 -11.96 8.79
N GLU A 149 -11.31 -11.43 8.96
CA GLU A 149 -10.77 -10.97 10.24
C GLU A 149 -11.37 -9.64 10.74
N LYS A 150 -12.17 -8.95 9.92
CA LYS A 150 -12.85 -7.67 10.21
C LYS A 150 -11.90 -6.60 10.73
N THR A 151 -10.84 -6.34 9.98
CA THR A 151 -9.89 -5.27 10.29
C THR A 151 -10.52 -3.89 10.00
N ASP A 152 -10.11 -2.87 10.74
CA ASP A 152 -10.59 -1.49 10.58
C ASP A 152 -9.73 -0.70 9.59
N LEU A 153 -8.47 -1.09 9.42
CA LEU A 153 -7.52 -0.52 8.45
C LEU A 153 -6.55 -1.60 7.99
N ASN A 154 -6.32 -1.65 6.69
CA ASN A 154 -5.37 -2.57 6.08
C ASN A 154 -4.10 -1.83 5.60
N ILE A 155 -2.95 -2.43 5.87
CA ILE A 155 -1.63 -1.87 5.59
C ILE A 155 -0.93 -2.76 4.57
N ILE A 156 -0.56 -2.19 3.43
CA ILE A 156 0.26 -2.84 2.41
C ILE A 156 1.75 -2.69 2.77
N LEU A 157 2.46 -3.81 2.80
CA LEU A 157 3.91 -3.86 2.96
C LEU A 157 4.59 -4.65 1.82
N GLY A 158 5.08 -3.92 0.83
CA GLY A 158 5.92 -4.47 -0.23
C GLY A 158 5.17 -5.34 -1.24
N LEU A 159 3.91 -5.06 -1.55
CA LEU A 159 3.23 -5.71 -2.67
C LEU A 159 3.73 -5.14 -4.01
N CYS A 160 3.84 -5.99 -5.03
CA CYS A 160 4.20 -5.57 -6.39
C CYS A 160 3.08 -4.75 -7.02
N ILE A 161 3.43 -3.93 -8.02
CA ILE A 161 2.45 -3.24 -8.86
C ILE A 161 1.44 -4.23 -9.43
N GLY A 162 0.15 -3.89 -9.35
CA GLY A 162 -0.95 -4.77 -9.76
C GLY A 162 -1.45 -5.65 -8.63
N HIS A 163 -0.57 -6.22 -7.80
CA HIS A 163 -1.02 -6.93 -6.59
C HIS A 163 -1.55 -5.96 -5.53
N ASP A 164 -0.89 -4.82 -5.34
CA ASP A 164 -1.36 -3.75 -4.47
C ASP A 164 -2.71 -3.18 -4.91
N ILE A 165 -2.92 -2.98 -6.21
CA ILE A 165 -4.17 -2.52 -6.81
C ILE A 165 -5.29 -3.53 -6.56
N LEU A 166 -5.04 -4.82 -6.83
CA LEU A 166 -6.02 -5.87 -6.59
C LEU A 166 -6.37 -6.00 -5.11
N PHE A 167 -5.38 -5.98 -4.22
CA PHE A 167 -5.63 -5.99 -2.78
C PHE A 167 -6.50 -4.81 -2.36
N THR A 168 -6.13 -3.59 -2.79
CA THR A 168 -6.86 -2.37 -2.45
C THR A 168 -8.30 -2.39 -2.95
N LYS A 169 -8.51 -2.88 -4.18
CA LYS A 169 -9.84 -3.00 -4.79
C LYS A 169 -10.76 -3.98 -4.05
N HIS A 170 -10.20 -5.03 -3.45
CA HIS A 170 -10.96 -6.11 -2.83
C HIS A 170 -10.97 -6.04 -1.29
N SER A 171 -10.32 -5.05 -0.70
CA SER A 171 -10.34 -4.78 0.74
C SER A 171 -11.65 -4.09 1.11
N ASP A 172 -12.34 -4.60 2.14
CA ASP A 172 -13.55 -3.95 2.67
C ASP A 172 -13.15 -2.76 3.56
N ALA A 173 -12.06 -2.91 4.32
CA ALA A 173 -11.46 -1.83 5.11
C ALA A 173 -10.66 -0.86 4.21
N PRO A 174 -10.52 0.42 4.60
CA PRO A 174 -9.60 1.34 3.93
C PRO A 174 -8.17 0.80 3.92
N VAL A 175 -7.40 1.18 2.91
CA VAL A 175 -6.03 0.69 2.70
C VAL A 175 -5.03 1.84 2.69
N THR A 176 -3.92 1.65 3.38
CA THR A 176 -2.74 2.52 3.28
C THR A 176 -1.51 1.70 2.91
N THR A 177 -0.61 2.28 2.14
CA THR A 177 0.67 1.65 1.80
C THR A 177 1.77 2.17 2.71
N PHE A 178 2.40 1.27 3.47
CA PHE A 178 3.55 1.61 4.29
C PHE A 178 4.84 1.63 3.46
N ALA A 179 5.05 0.62 2.63
CA ALA A 179 6.12 0.60 1.64
C ALA A 179 5.69 -0.14 0.37
N VAL A 180 6.14 0.34 -0.79
CA VAL A 180 5.91 -0.32 -2.09
C VAL A 180 7.02 -1.34 -2.39
N LYS A 181 6.78 -2.28 -3.31
CA LYS A 181 7.87 -3.17 -3.78
C LYS A 181 8.69 -2.51 -4.88
N ASP A 182 9.87 -2.02 -4.51
CA ASP A 182 10.96 -1.75 -5.46
C ASP A 182 12.19 -2.57 -5.05
N ARG A 183 12.52 -3.62 -5.80
CA ARG A 183 13.68 -4.49 -5.49
C ARG A 183 15.01 -3.84 -5.82
N VAL A 184 15.02 -2.89 -6.74
CA VAL A 184 16.25 -2.27 -7.26
C VAL A 184 16.66 -1.09 -6.37
N LEU A 185 15.69 -0.33 -5.88
CA LEU A 185 15.93 0.92 -5.15
C LEU A 185 15.53 0.84 -3.68
N ALA A 186 15.67 -0.34 -3.06
CA ALA A 186 15.39 -0.56 -1.64
C ALA A 186 14.02 0.01 -1.21
N HIS A 187 12.99 -0.30 -2.01
CA HIS A 187 11.60 0.12 -1.78
C HIS A 187 11.35 1.64 -1.86
N ASN A 188 12.28 2.38 -2.50
CA ASN A 188 12.18 3.83 -2.76
C ASN A 188 12.07 4.13 -4.27
N PRO A 189 10.86 4.07 -4.87
CA PRO A 189 10.68 4.28 -6.31
C PRO A 189 10.99 5.71 -6.76
N LEU A 190 10.95 6.70 -5.85
CA LEU A 190 11.30 8.08 -6.19
C LEU A 190 12.77 8.22 -6.59
N GLY A 191 13.64 7.30 -6.16
CA GLY A 191 15.04 7.25 -6.59
C GLY A 191 15.20 7.17 -8.12
N ALA A 192 14.29 6.49 -8.82
CA ALA A 192 14.30 6.42 -10.28
C ALA A 192 13.96 7.77 -10.94
N LEU A 193 13.13 8.59 -10.28
CA LEU A 193 12.73 9.91 -10.77
C LEU A 193 13.77 10.98 -10.44
N TYR A 194 14.48 10.84 -9.31
CA TYR A 194 15.55 11.76 -8.94
C TYR A 194 16.77 11.60 -9.85
N SER A 195 17.14 10.36 -10.16
CA SER A 195 18.30 10.07 -11.01
C SER A 195 18.04 10.44 -12.47
N GLY A 196 18.87 11.33 -13.02
CA GLY A 196 18.86 11.65 -14.44
C GLY A 196 19.21 10.44 -15.33
N TYR A 197 19.98 9.48 -14.83
CA TYR A 197 20.30 8.24 -15.55
C TYR A 197 19.09 7.33 -15.66
N TYR A 198 18.38 7.10 -14.54
CA TYR A 198 17.16 6.29 -14.58
C TYR A 198 16.07 6.96 -15.42
N ARG A 199 15.87 8.28 -15.29
CA ARG A 199 14.92 9.04 -16.12
C ARG A 199 15.20 9.02 -17.62
N LYS A 200 16.46 8.90 -18.04
CA LYS A 200 16.82 8.77 -19.46
C LYS A 200 16.67 7.33 -19.98
N ARG A 201 16.70 6.35 -19.07
CA ARG A 201 16.63 4.92 -19.41
C ARG A 201 15.20 4.41 -19.53
N ILE A 202 14.29 4.95 -18.71
CA ILE A 202 12.84 4.67 -18.72
C ILE A 202 12.18 5.54 -19.79
#